data_AF-A0A7S3I948-F1
#
_entry.id   AF-A0A7S3I948-F1
#
_cell.length_a   1.000
_cell.length_b   1.000
_cell.length_c   1.000
_cell.angle_alpha   90.00
_cell.angle_beta   90.00
_cell.angle_gamma   90.00
#
_symmetry.space_group_name_H-M   'P 1'
#
loop_
_entity.id
_entity.type
_entity.pdbx_description
1 polymer ?
#
loop_
_entity_poly.entity_id
_entity_poly.type
_entity_poly.pdbx_seq_one_letter_code
_entity_poly.pdbx_strand_id
1 'polypeptide(L)'
;MTNYAHEDRPSLACESLYSKLLNYYKKNITEYQCDDPPKSINGQAAECQKDSDCKVSDGSHTHCDCGLSGKKYCELAEGDDYALEFNKFYKQWFLSPEVSNCNAIGRFHDECIYDYMSKNLSTYYDYYFILKKNYHLIKGADEKLVKVLAPRLYSLNQTINGDNDEDSSRLIGIFYALMVLILA
;
A
#
# COMPACT_ATOMS: atom_id res chain seq x y z
N MET A 1 18.51 -28.53 2.64
CA MET A 1 18.22 -27.81 3.88
C MET A 1 18.27 -26.33 3.56
N THR A 2 17.14 -25.73 3.24
CA THR A 2 17.03 -24.28 3.03
C THR A 2 17.04 -23.62 4.40
N ASN A 3 18.02 -22.73 4.63
CA ASN A 3 18.01 -21.81 5.77
C ASN A 3 16.77 -20.93 5.62
N TYR A 4 15.69 -21.28 6.33
CA TYR A 4 14.61 -20.35 6.61
C TYR A 4 15.20 -19.30 7.54
N ALA A 5 15.71 -18.21 6.96
CA ALA A 5 15.89 -17.00 7.73
C ALA A 5 14.49 -16.66 8.27
N HIS A 6 14.32 -16.73 9.59
CA HIS A 6 13.24 -16.00 10.23
C HIS A 6 13.46 -14.55 9.87
N GLU A 7 12.71 -14.04 8.89
CA GLU A 7 12.55 -12.60 8.75
C GLU A 7 11.79 -12.16 9.98
N ASP A 8 12.53 -11.82 11.04
CA ASP A 8 11.95 -11.11 12.16
C ASP A 8 11.30 -9.85 11.57
N ARG A 9 9.99 -9.70 11.78
CA ARG A 9 9.21 -8.52 11.41
C ARG A 9 8.97 -7.69 12.67
N PRO A 10 10.02 -7.02 13.22
CA PRO A 10 9.94 -6.32 14.50
C PRO A 10 8.88 -5.22 14.49
N SER A 11 8.54 -4.69 13.31
CA SER A 11 7.47 -3.73 13.12
C SER A 11 6.10 -4.24 13.61
N LEU A 12 5.79 -5.54 13.52
CA LEU A 12 4.51 -6.08 14.02
C LEU A 12 4.33 -5.91 15.53
N ALA A 13 5.44 -5.81 16.29
CA ALA A 13 5.37 -5.59 17.72
C ALA A 13 5.02 -4.13 18.07
N CYS A 14 5.13 -3.21 17.10
CA CYS A 14 4.92 -1.78 17.29
C CYS A 14 3.48 -1.40 16.95
N GLU A 15 2.88 -0.52 17.76
CA GLU A 15 1.49 -0.11 17.57
C GLU A 15 1.25 0.55 16.20
N SER A 16 2.25 1.30 15.72
CA SER A 16 2.28 2.00 14.45
C SER A 16 2.67 1.12 13.25
N LEU A 17 3.04 -0.15 13.49
CA LEU A 17 3.73 -1.02 12.54
C LEU A 17 5.04 -0.42 12.00
N TYR A 18 5.68 0.46 12.78
CA TYR A 18 6.96 1.07 12.43
C TYR A 18 8.00 0.84 13.54
N SER A 19 9.20 0.48 13.12
CA SER A 19 10.35 0.32 14.00
C SER A 19 11.56 1.00 13.38
N LYS A 20 12.22 1.85 14.15
CA LYS A 20 13.46 2.50 13.76
C LYS A 20 14.65 1.61 14.06
N LEU A 21 15.58 1.51 13.11
CA LEU A 21 16.88 0.88 13.32
C LEU A 21 17.75 1.80 14.21
N LEU A 22 18.14 1.32 15.38
CA LEU A 22 19.02 2.06 16.30
C LEU A 22 20.49 1.88 15.94
N ASN A 23 20.94 0.63 15.83
CA ASN A 23 22.34 0.28 15.62
C ASN A 23 22.49 -0.97 14.75
N TYR A 24 23.52 -0.97 13.91
CA TYR A 24 24.04 -2.16 13.23
C TYR A 24 25.38 -2.53 13.89
N TYR A 25 25.36 -3.45 14.86
CA TYR A 25 26.61 -3.85 15.52
C TYR A 25 27.47 -4.73 14.59
N LYS A 26 28.80 -4.61 14.70
CA LYS A 26 29.83 -5.43 14.02
C LYS A 26 29.72 -6.96 14.27
N LYS A 27 28.70 -7.44 14.98
CA LYS A 27 28.44 -8.86 15.34
C LYS A 27 27.09 -9.39 14.84
N ASN A 28 26.49 -8.79 13.79
CA ASN A 28 25.22 -9.23 13.18
C ASN A 28 23.99 -9.16 14.09
N ILE A 29 23.97 -8.25 15.07
CA ILE A 29 22.76 -7.97 15.85
C ILE A 29 22.23 -6.61 15.41
N THR A 30 20.98 -6.62 14.96
CA THR A 30 20.24 -5.46 14.50
C THR A 30 19.27 -5.06 15.60
N GLU A 31 19.41 -3.86 16.14
CA GLU A 31 18.56 -3.37 17.23
C GLU A 31 17.47 -2.46 16.68
N TYR A 32 16.22 -2.80 16.96
CA TYR A 32 15.05 -2.03 16.55
C TYR A 32 14.32 -1.48 17.77
N GLN A 33 13.78 -0.27 17.63
CA GLN A 33 12.90 0.33 18.63
C GLN A 33 11.61 0.78 17.95
N CYS A 34 10.48 0.53 18.61
CA CYS A 34 9.21 1.10 18.17
C CYS A 34 9.26 2.62 18.25
N ASP A 35 8.85 3.26 17.17
CA ASP A 35 8.88 4.72 17.03
C ASP A 35 7.65 5.15 16.20
N ASP A 36 7.42 6.46 16.16
CA ASP A 36 6.42 7.02 15.27
C ASP A 36 6.97 7.02 13.83
N PRO A 37 6.18 6.59 12.83
CA PRO A 37 6.63 6.58 11.46
C PRO A 37 6.82 8.01 10.96
N PRO A 38 7.89 8.29 10.19
CA PRO A 38 8.21 9.62 9.74
C PRO A 38 7.16 10.10 8.72
N LYS A 39 6.82 11.40 8.77
CA LYS A 39 5.77 12.02 7.95
C LYS A 39 6.32 13.01 6.94
N SER A 40 5.65 13.17 5.81
CA SER A 40 5.98 14.18 4.81
C SER A 40 5.85 15.60 5.41
N ILE A 41 6.93 16.38 5.35
CA ILE A 41 6.95 17.74 5.94
C ILE A 41 6.07 18.71 5.13
N ASN A 42 6.07 18.56 3.80
CA ASN A 42 5.34 19.44 2.89
C ASN A 42 3.91 18.96 2.60
N GLY A 43 3.42 17.99 3.38
CA GLY A 43 2.15 17.32 3.17
C GLY A 43 2.24 16.12 2.22
N GLN A 44 1.27 15.22 2.35
CA GLN A 44 1.24 13.97 1.60
C GLN A 44 1.17 14.21 0.08
N ALA A 45 2.08 13.56 -0.65
CA ALA A 45 2.25 13.73 -2.08
C ALA A 45 2.35 15.19 -2.54
N ALA A 46 3.13 16.02 -1.83
CA ALA A 46 3.41 17.39 -2.25
C ALA A 46 3.97 17.44 -3.69
N GLU A 47 3.64 18.50 -4.44
CA GLU A 47 4.26 18.74 -5.75
C GLU A 47 5.77 18.99 -5.56
N CYS A 48 6.59 18.42 -6.44
CA CYS A 48 8.05 18.44 -6.31
C CYS A 48 8.71 18.61 -7.68
N GLN A 49 10.01 18.91 -7.70
CA GLN A 49 10.81 18.90 -8.92
C GLN A 49 11.91 17.83 -8.88
N LYS A 50 12.36 17.49 -7.67
CA LYS A 50 13.41 16.51 -7.36
C LYS A 50 13.18 15.91 -5.96
N ASP A 51 13.79 14.76 -5.69
CA ASP A 51 13.65 14.01 -4.44
C ASP A 51 13.95 14.86 -3.19
N SER A 52 14.89 15.80 -3.26
CA SER A 52 15.23 16.66 -2.10
C SER A 52 14.09 17.59 -1.65
N ASP A 53 13.06 17.78 -2.48
CA ASP A 53 11.86 18.55 -2.14
C ASP A 53 10.89 17.72 -1.28
N CYS A 54 11.04 16.38 -1.28
CA CYS A 54 10.20 15.39 -0.63
C CYS A 54 10.68 15.02 0.78
N LYS A 55 10.93 16.05 1.60
CA LYS A 55 11.49 15.87 2.94
C LYS A 55 10.53 15.19 3.90
N VAL A 56 11.06 14.29 4.71
CA VAL A 56 10.36 13.57 5.78
C VAL A 56 10.87 14.04 7.14
N SER A 57 10.05 13.90 8.18
CA SER A 57 10.31 14.41 9.53
C SER A 57 11.58 13.86 10.20
N ASP A 58 12.09 12.71 9.78
CA ASP A 58 13.35 12.14 10.27
C ASP A 58 14.61 12.71 9.56
N GLY A 59 14.41 13.65 8.64
CA GLY A 59 15.46 14.29 7.86
C GLY A 59 15.79 13.56 6.55
N SER A 60 15.20 12.39 6.30
CA SER A 60 15.29 11.69 5.01
C SER A 60 14.39 12.37 3.96
N HIS A 61 14.36 11.80 2.76
CA HIS A 61 13.43 12.19 1.71
C HIS A 61 12.87 10.97 0.99
N THR A 62 11.63 11.07 0.49
CA THR A 62 11.05 10.10 -0.44
C THR A 62 11.40 10.46 -1.90
N HIS A 63 10.85 9.73 -2.87
CA HIS A 63 11.09 10.00 -4.30
C HIS A 63 10.11 11.00 -4.90
N CYS A 64 10.54 11.72 -5.93
CA CYS A 64 9.74 12.68 -6.67
C CYS A 64 9.43 12.17 -8.09
N ASP A 65 8.22 11.64 -8.29
CA ASP A 65 7.84 10.93 -9.51
C ASP A 65 6.74 11.63 -10.30
N CYS A 66 6.75 11.42 -11.63
CA CYS A 66 5.73 11.95 -12.53
C CYS A 66 4.41 11.21 -12.35
N GLY A 67 3.36 11.94 -11.96
CA GLY A 67 1.99 11.42 -11.91
C GLY A 67 1.25 11.56 -13.25
N LEU A 68 0.09 10.90 -13.32
CA LEU A 68 -0.84 10.89 -14.44
C LEU A 68 -1.46 12.26 -14.74
N SER A 69 -1.34 13.23 -13.83
CA SER A 69 -1.72 14.62 -14.08
C SER A 69 -0.69 15.39 -14.93
N GLY A 70 0.47 14.80 -15.20
CA GLY A 70 1.61 15.45 -15.86
C GLY A 70 2.49 16.29 -14.92
N LYS A 71 2.13 16.38 -13.63
CA LYS A 71 2.95 16.98 -12.57
C LYS A 71 3.74 15.92 -11.81
N LYS A 72 4.80 16.33 -11.13
CA LYS A 72 5.56 15.44 -10.23
C LYS A 72 5.10 15.59 -8.79
N TYR A 73 5.02 14.49 -8.06
CA TYR A 73 4.64 14.45 -6.67
C TYR A 73 5.55 13.54 -5.86
N CYS A 74 5.68 13.86 -4.58
CA CYS A 74 6.43 13.03 -3.64
C CYS A 74 5.71 11.70 -3.38
N GLU A 75 6.43 10.60 -3.32
CA GLU A 75 5.93 9.37 -2.72
C GLU A 75 5.52 9.63 -1.26
N LEU A 76 4.55 8.84 -0.79
CA LEU A 76 4.09 8.93 0.60
C LEU A 76 5.15 8.43 1.57
N ALA A 77 5.29 9.12 2.69
CA ALA A 77 6.07 8.64 3.82
C ALA A 77 5.27 7.60 4.62
N GLU A 78 5.96 6.75 5.40
CA GLU A 78 5.31 5.68 6.19
C GLU A 78 4.30 6.20 7.22
N GLY A 79 4.44 7.45 7.66
CA GLY A 79 3.53 8.09 8.60
C GLY A 79 2.46 8.98 7.97
N ASP A 80 2.37 9.05 6.64
CA ASP A 80 1.31 9.78 5.94
C ASP A 80 -0.03 9.05 6.05
N ASP A 81 -1.14 9.78 5.89
CA ASP A 81 -2.47 9.31 6.28
C ASP A 81 -2.89 7.99 5.60
N TYR A 82 -2.64 7.85 4.29
CA TYR A 82 -2.97 6.60 3.58
C TYR A 82 -2.10 5.41 4.02
N ALA A 83 -0.85 5.65 4.44
CA ALA A 83 0.00 4.61 4.99
C ALA A 83 -0.50 4.17 6.39
N LEU A 84 -0.94 5.12 7.20
CA LEU A 84 -1.53 4.84 8.52
C LEU A 84 -2.87 4.08 8.41
N GLU A 85 -3.74 4.45 7.47
CA GLU A 85 -4.98 3.71 7.22
C GLU A 85 -4.69 2.28 6.71
N PHE A 86 -3.70 2.10 5.83
CA PHE A 86 -3.26 0.75 5.46
C PHE A 86 -2.81 -0.06 6.69
N ASN A 87 -1.99 0.52 7.57
CA ASN A 87 -1.47 -0.16 8.75
C ASN A 87 -2.61 -0.63 9.68
N LYS A 88 -3.72 0.12 9.75
CA LYS A 88 -4.92 -0.30 10.50
C LYS A 88 -5.54 -1.59 9.95
N PHE A 89 -5.75 -1.70 8.64
CA PHE A 89 -6.31 -2.92 8.04
C PHE A 89 -5.32 -4.08 8.06
N TYR A 90 -4.03 -3.79 7.89
CA TYR A 90 -2.99 -4.80 8.03
C TYR A 90 -2.88 -5.34 9.46
N LYS A 91 -3.07 -4.49 10.48
CA LYS A 91 -3.16 -4.94 11.88
C LYS A 91 -4.41 -5.79 12.13
N GLN A 92 -5.55 -5.39 11.55
CA GLN A 92 -6.79 -6.19 11.65
C GLN A 92 -6.61 -7.59 11.06
N TRP A 93 -5.86 -7.74 9.97
CA TRP A 93 -5.52 -9.05 9.42
C TRP A 93 -4.81 -9.94 10.44
N PHE A 94 -3.73 -9.45 11.07
CA PHE A 94 -2.97 -10.26 12.02
C PHE A 94 -3.72 -10.57 13.31
N LEU A 95 -4.74 -9.78 13.64
CA LEU A 95 -5.62 -10.02 14.78
C LEU A 95 -6.87 -10.83 14.42
N SER A 96 -7.07 -11.12 13.14
CA SER A 96 -8.23 -11.87 12.66
C SER A 96 -8.08 -13.36 12.95
N PRO A 97 -9.17 -14.10 13.20
CA PRO A 97 -9.10 -15.54 13.37
C PRO A 97 -8.65 -16.26 12.07
N GLU A 98 -8.96 -15.70 10.90
CA GLU A 98 -8.66 -16.28 9.58
C GLU A 98 -7.15 -16.36 9.30
N VAL A 99 -6.33 -15.50 9.93
CA VAL A 99 -4.86 -15.56 9.80
C VAL A 99 -4.28 -16.90 10.28
N SER A 100 -5.02 -17.64 11.10
CA SER A 100 -4.63 -18.98 11.57
C SER A 100 -4.69 -20.05 10.47
N ASN A 101 -5.40 -19.79 9.37
CA ASN A 101 -5.38 -20.66 8.18
C ASN A 101 -4.05 -20.58 7.42
N CYS A 102 -3.26 -19.54 7.67
CA CYS A 102 -1.91 -19.38 7.13
C CYS A 102 -0.88 -20.06 8.03
N ASN A 103 0.08 -20.75 7.41
CA ASN A 103 1.31 -21.11 8.11
C ASN A 103 2.05 -19.84 8.58
N ALA A 104 2.91 -19.94 9.59
CA ALA A 104 3.50 -18.78 10.27
C ALA A 104 4.18 -17.77 9.32
N ILE A 105 4.83 -18.24 8.26
CA ILE A 105 5.48 -17.39 7.25
C ILE A 105 4.45 -16.89 6.22
N GLY A 106 3.51 -17.76 5.83
CA GLY A 106 2.46 -17.44 4.86
C GLY A 106 1.55 -16.29 5.31
N ARG A 107 1.46 -15.99 6.61
CA ARG A 107 0.65 -14.86 7.14
C ARG A 107 1.02 -13.50 6.54
N PHE A 108 2.25 -13.37 6.02
CA PHE A 108 2.79 -12.16 5.42
C PHE A 108 2.68 -12.12 3.89
N HIS A 109 2.31 -13.25 3.29
CA HIS A 109 2.29 -13.42 1.84
C HIS A 109 0.92 -12.99 1.30
N ASP A 110 0.96 -12.29 0.16
CA ASP A 110 -0.25 -11.81 -0.52
C ASP A 110 -1.19 -12.96 -0.85
N GLU A 111 -0.68 -14.14 -1.22
CA GLU A 111 -1.53 -15.31 -1.51
C GLU A 111 -2.38 -15.71 -0.31
N CYS A 112 -1.79 -15.76 0.88
CA CYS A 112 -2.53 -16.18 2.07
C CYS A 112 -3.51 -15.12 2.55
N ILE A 113 -3.11 -13.84 2.43
CA ILE A 113 -4.00 -12.72 2.66
C ILE A 113 -5.21 -12.82 1.72
N TYR A 114 -5.01 -13.02 0.42
CA TYR A 114 -6.10 -13.06 -0.54
C TYR A 114 -6.99 -14.31 -0.46
N ASP A 115 -6.42 -15.45 -0.06
CA ASP A 115 -7.19 -16.69 0.09
C ASP A 115 -8.12 -16.67 1.31
N TYR A 116 -7.71 -16.01 2.40
CA TYR A 116 -8.39 -16.14 3.69
C TYR A 116 -8.91 -14.83 4.30
N MET A 117 -8.43 -13.67 3.88
CA MET A 117 -8.95 -12.40 4.38
C MET A 117 -10.41 -12.23 3.95
N SER A 118 -11.28 -11.88 4.90
CA SER A 118 -12.68 -11.62 4.57
C SER A 118 -12.80 -10.53 3.50
N LYS A 119 -13.77 -10.67 2.59
CA LYS A 119 -13.96 -9.73 1.47
C LYS A 119 -14.10 -8.27 1.91
N ASN A 120 -14.75 -8.04 3.05
CA ASN A 120 -14.91 -6.68 3.59
C ASN A 120 -13.55 -6.10 3.98
N LEU A 121 -12.76 -6.85 4.77
CA LEU A 121 -11.42 -6.42 5.17
C LEU A 121 -10.48 -6.27 3.96
N SER A 122 -10.52 -7.22 3.02
CA SER A 122 -9.65 -7.19 1.83
C SER A 122 -9.93 -6.01 0.91
N THR A 123 -11.18 -5.55 0.82
CA THR A 123 -11.57 -4.37 0.04
C THR A 123 -10.84 -3.11 0.55
N TYR A 124 -10.88 -2.87 1.86
CA TYR A 124 -10.19 -1.71 2.45
C TYR A 124 -8.67 -1.90 2.49
N TYR A 125 -8.19 -3.11 2.77
CA TYR A 125 -6.77 -3.46 2.72
C TYR A 125 -6.16 -3.10 1.35
N ASP A 126 -6.78 -3.57 0.26
CA ASP A 126 -6.30 -3.31 -1.09
C ASP A 126 -6.39 -1.83 -1.46
N TYR A 127 -7.49 -1.18 -1.10
CA TYR A 127 -7.70 0.23 -1.40
C TYR A 127 -6.59 1.10 -0.80
N TYR A 128 -6.34 0.94 0.50
CA TYR A 128 -5.31 1.71 1.19
C TYR A 128 -3.90 1.23 0.86
N PHE A 129 -3.68 -0.04 0.52
CA PHE A 129 -2.39 -0.50 0.01
C PHE A 129 -2.02 0.19 -1.30
N ILE A 130 -2.96 0.26 -2.25
CA ILE A 130 -2.75 0.95 -3.53
C ILE A 130 -2.51 2.44 -3.30
N LEU A 131 -3.29 3.10 -2.44
CA LEU A 131 -3.09 4.51 -2.13
C LEU A 131 -1.74 4.76 -1.46
N LYS A 132 -1.39 3.98 -0.43
CA LYS A 132 -0.08 4.04 0.24
C LYS A 132 1.08 3.98 -0.76
N LYS A 133 0.99 3.10 -1.77
CA LYS A 133 2.06 2.92 -2.76
C LYS A 133 2.03 3.94 -3.89
N ASN A 134 0.85 4.29 -4.39
CA ASN A 134 0.69 4.92 -5.70
C ASN A 134 -0.09 6.23 -5.68
N TYR A 135 -0.47 6.77 -4.51
CA TYR A 135 -1.26 8.01 -4.46
C TYR A 135 -0.58 9.18 -5.19
N HIS A 136 0.75 9.28 -5.09
CA HIS A 136 1.55 10.28 -5.79
C HIS A 136 1.40 10.20 -7.32
N LEU A 137 1.20 9.00 -7.88
CA LEU A 137 1.00 8.81 -9.32
C LEU A 137 -0.38 9.27 -9.80
N ILE A 138 -1.39 9.24 -8.94
CA ILE A 138 -2.78 9.55 -9.32
C ILE A 138 -3.25 10.92 -8.82
N LYS A 139 -2.43 11.61 -8.02
CA LYS A 139 -2.82 12.88 -7.41
C LYS A 139 -3.11 13.93 -8.47
N GLY A 140 -4.31 14.49 -8.40
CA GLY A 140 -4.79 15.50 -9.36
C GLY A 140 -4.94 15.01 -10.79
N ALA A 141 -4.90 13.68 -11.02
CA ALA A 141 -5.16 13.11 -12.34
C ALA A 141 -6.64 13.23 -12.71
N ASP A 142 -6.93 13.33 -14.01
CA ASP A 142 -8.30 13.28 -14.51
C ASP A 142 -8.93 11.92 -14.20
N GLU A 143 -10.16 11.91 -13.71
CA GLU A 143 -10.85 10.69 -13.29
C GLU A 143 -10.94 9.65 -14.42
N LYS A 144 -11.11 10.07 -15.68
CA LYS A 144 -11.14 9.14 -16.83
C LYS A 144 -9.78 8.46 -17.02
N LEU A 145 -8.69 9.18 -16.79
CA LEU A 145 -7.35 8.58 -16.82
C LEU A 145 -7.17 7.59 -15.66
N VAL A 146 -7.64 7.93 -14.47
CA VAL A 146 -7.60 7.00 -13.31
C VAL A 146 -8.43 5.74 -13.60
N LYS A 147 -9.62 5.89 -14.18
CA LYS A 147 -10.49 4.75 -14.55
C LYS A 147 -9.82 3.81 -15.55
N VAL A 148 -9.08 4.35 -16.53
CA VAL A 148 -8.41 3.56 -17.57
C VAL A 148 -7.08 2.96 -17.08
N LEU A 149 -6.26 3.74 -16.38
CA LEU A 149 -4.88 3.37 -16.04
C LEU A 149 -4.73 2.78 -14.64
N ALA A 150 -5.69 3.00 -13.75
CA ALA A 150 -5.75 2.42 -12.40
C ALA A 150 -7.15 1.82 -12.11
N PRO A 151 -7.66 0.90 -12.97
CA PRO A 151 -9.04 0.43 -12.91
C PRO A 151 -9.40 -0.26 -11.59
N ARG A 152 -8.45 -0.98 -10.96
CA ARG A 152 -8.67 -1.62 -9.65
C ARG A 152 -8.94 -0.58 -8.55
N LEU A 153 -8.13 0.48 -8.50
CA LEU A 153 -8.35 1.56 -7.53
C LEU A 153 -9.69 2.24 -7.77
N TYR A 154 -10.01 2.54 -9.03
CA TYR A 154 -11.28 3.14 -9.41
C TYR A 154 -12.46 2.29 -8.91
N SER A 155 -12.46 0.99 -9.23
CA SER A 155 -13.51 0.07 -8.79
C SER A 155 -13.64 -0.03 -7.26
N LEU A 156 -12.52 -0.07 -6.53
CA LEU A 156 -12.52 -0.08 -5.06
C LEU A 156 -13.07 1.23 -4.48
N ASN A 157 -12.70 2.37 -5.06
CA ASN A 157 -13.19 3.69 -4.65
C ASN A 157 -14.72 3.78 -4.79
N GLN A 158 -15.26 3.31 -5.91
CA GLN A 158 -16.71 3.26 -6.16
C GLN A 158 -17.42 2.35 -5.15
N THR A 159 -16.84 1.17 -4.88
CA THR A 159 -17.37 0.21 -3.89
C THR A 159 -17.43 0.79 -2.48
N ILE A 160 -16.39 1.53 -2.07
CA ILE A 160 -16.28 2.11 -0.71
C ILE A 160 -17.18 3.34 -0.55
N ASN A 161 -17.23 4.22 -1.55
CA ASN A 161 -18.00 5.47 -1.46
C ASN A 161 -19.47 5.31 -1.85
N GLY A 162 -19.91 4.12 -2.25
CA GLY A 162 -21.31 3.82 -2.53
C GLY A 162 -21.84 4.38 -3.85
N ASP A 163 -20.96 4.88 -4.71
CA ASP A 163 -21.31 5.29 -6.06
C ASP A 163 -21.47 4.03 -6.92
N ASN A 164 -22.73 3.61 -7.10
CA ASN A 164 -23.11 2.52 -7.98
C ASN A 164 -23.03 3.00 -9.45
N ASP A 165 -21.82 3.21 -9.96
CA ASP A 165 -21.64 3.42 -11.39
C ASP A 165 -21.76 2.07 -12.12
N GLU A 166 -22.95 1.86 -12.69
CA GLU A 166 -23.41 0.71 -13.48
C GLU A 166 -22.45 0.33 -14.64
N ASP A 167 -21.52 1.22 -14.99
CA ASP A 167 -20.52 1.06 -16.06
C ASP A 167 -19.26 0.26 -15.67
N SER A 168 -18.88 0.17 -14.38
CA SER A 168 -17.68 -0.56 -13.97
C SER A 168 -17.82 -2.08 -14.22
N SER A 169 -19.01 -2.62 -13.99
CA SER A 169 -19.34 -4.03 -14.26
C SER A 169 -19.29 -4.35 -15.76
N ARG A 170 -19.60 -3.39 -16.62
CA ARG A 170 -19.57 -3.54 -18.09
C ARG A 170 -18.15 -3.52 -18.62
N LEU A 171 -17.28 -2.66 -18.09
CA LEU A 171 -15.87 -2.60 -18.48
C LEU A 171 -15.10 -3.87 -18.11
N ILE A 172 -15.32 -4.41 -16.91
CA ILE A 172 -14.73 -5.70 -16.50
C ILE A 172 -15.21 -6.81 -17.44
N GLY A 173 -16.51 -6.87 -17.77
CA GLY A 173 -17.05 -7.83 -18.73
C GLY A 173 -16.45 -7.70 -20.14
N ILE A 174 -16.21 -6.48 -20.62
CA ILE A 174 -15.60 -6.22 -21.93
C ILE A 174 -14.12 -6.64 -21.96
N PHE A 175 -13.36 -6.42 -20.88
CA PHE A 175 -11.96 -6.87 -20.80
C PHE A 175 -11.85 -8.40 -20.79
N TYR A 176 -12.74 -9.11 -20.09
CA TYR A 176 -12.79 -10.57 -20.14
C TYR A 176 -13.19 -11.09 -21.53
N ALA A 177 -14.16 -10.45 -22.20
CA ALA A 177 -14.55 -10.82 -23.56
C ALA A 177 -13.42 -10.59 -24.58
N LEU A 178 -12.65 -9.50 -24.46
CA LEU A 178 -11.50 -9.22 -25.33
C LEU A 178 -10.33 -10.18 -25.08
N MET A 179 -10.07 -10.57 -23.82
CA MET A 179 -9.05 -11.59 -23.51
C MET A 179 -9.41 -12.96 -24.07
N VAL A 180 -10.69 -13.35 -24.06
CA VAL A 180 -11.17 -14.61 -24.67
C VAL A 180 -11.06 -14.58 -26.19
N LEU A 181 -11.30 -13.44 -26.84
CA LEU A 181 -11.17 -13.27 -28.29
C LEU A 181 -9.73 -13.24 -28.81
N ILE A 182 -8.74 -12.97 -27.96
CA ILE A 182 -7.31 -12.99 -28.31
C ILE A 182 -6.70 -14.40 -28.10
N LEU A 183 -7.37 -15.26 -27.34
CA LEU A 183 -6.93 -16.62 -27.00
C LEU A 183 -7.69 -17.74 -27.77
N ALA A 184 -8.56 -17.38 -28.72
CA ALA A 184 -9.27 -18.28 -29.63
C ALA A 184 -8.78 -18.08 -31.07
#